data_AF-A0A914EBC6-F1
#
_entry.id   AF-A0A914EBC6-F1
#
_cell.length_a   1.000
_cell.length_b   1.000
_cell.length_c   1.000
_cell.angle_alpha   90.00
_cell.angle_beta   90.00
_cell.angle_gamma   90.00
#
_symmetry.space_group_name_H-M   'P 1'
#
loop_
_entity.id
_entity.type
_entity.pdbx_description
1 polymer ?
#
loop_
_entity_poly.entity_id
_entity_poly.type
_entity_poly.pdbx_seq_one_letter_code
_entity_poly.pdbx_strand_id
1 'polypeptide(L)'
;MRDDLVRNGRVKHHQLIKNEIIEPIQSSSTQIIPNPVQNFDNFNTNSILKRILQGINIYMDSQKCLYNIENQTKMFTPLEFMSAKQSDYNRLEQFCVCMINSMLNEYFEPYNVMNPSEKALIIKNFTTKYSFLFKCYQTSKYFPDPNDNRFFTHYGYYLTNNIVFLENLSDETKQNKDEYIRQWKKFFAPC
;
A
#
# COMPACT_ATOMS: atom_id res chain seq x y z
N MET A 1 40.99 28.83 -40.49
CA MET A 1 40.90 30.23 -40.01
C MET A 1 39.43 30.44 -39.71
N ARG A 2 39.02 30.46 -38.42
CA ARG A 2 38.93 31.67 -37.56
C ARG A 2 37.91 32.65 -38.17
N ASP A 3 36.84 33.11 -37.55
CA ASP A 3 36.23 33.05 -36.22
C ASP A 3 34.70 33.18 -36.50
N ASP A 4 33.75 32.80 -35.65
CA ASP A 4 33.12 33.77 -34.75
C ASP A 4 32.22 33.07 -33.72
N LEU A 5 32.64 33.22 -32.47
CA LEU A 5 31.89 32.97 -31.24
C LEU A 5 30.99 34.18 -30.96
N VAL A 6 29.67 34.02 -31.05
CA VAL A 6 28.73 34.98 -30.47
C VAL A 6 28.27 34.47 -29.11
N ARG A 7 28.89 35.06 -28.08
CA ARG A 7 28.36 35.19 -26.72
C ARG A 7 27.09 36.04 -26.75
N ASN A 8 26.06 35.63 -26.03
CA ASN A 8 25.27 36.56 -25.23
C ASN A 8 24.56 35.82 -24.09
N GLY A 9 25.07 36.03 -22.88
CA GLY A 9 24.41 35.65 -21.65
C GLY A 9 23.32 36.65 -21.25
N ARG A 10 22.40 36.17 -20.42
CA ARG A 10 21.74 36.96 -19.36
C ARG A 10 21.08 35.98 -18.39
N VAL A 11 21.87 35.54 -17.42
CA VAL A 11 21.36 34.97 -16.17
C VAL A 11 20.86 36.15 -15.33
N LYS A 12 19.56 36.20 -15.06
CA LYS A 12 18.99 37.14 -14.09
C LYS A 12 18.79 36.42 -12.75
N HIS A 13 19.62 36.85 -11.82
CA HIS A 13 19.42 36.90 -10.36
C HIS A 13 17.94 37.06 -9.96
N HIS A 14 17.42 36.14 -9.13
CA HIS A 14 17.26 36.27 -7.67
C HIS A 14 16.04 37.10 -7.23
N GLN A 15 15.36 36.56 -6.19
CA GLN A 15 14.25 37.12 -5.39
C GLN A 15 12.86 36.92 -6.03
N LEU A 16 11.86 36.30 -5.40
CA LEU A 16 11.45 36.37 -3.99
C LEU A 16 11.01 34.98 -3.47
N ILE A 17 11.72 34.46 -2.47
CA ILE A 17 11.17 33.41 -1.60
C ILE A 17 10.24 34.14 -0.63
N LYS A 18 8.93 33.93 -0.80
CA LYS A 18 7.97 34.28 0.24
C LYS A 18 8.18 33.27 1.38
N ASN A 19 8.74 33.76 2.48
CA ASN A 19 8.71 33.05 3.75
C ASN A 19 7.25 32.99 4.22
N GLU A 20 6.52 31.97 3.76
CA GLU A 20 5.37 31.50 4.50
C GLU A 20 5.92 30.83 5.76
N ILE A 21 5.63 31.46 6.90
CA ILE A 21 5.81 30.86 8.21
C ILE A 21 4.86 29.65 8.23
N ILE A 22 5.39 28.49 7.88
CA ILE A 22 4.73 27.22 8.13
C ILE A 22 4.80 27.03 9.64
N GLU A 23 3.70 27.32 10.32
CA GLU A 23 3.55 26.95 11.72
C GLU A 23 3.82 25.44 11.83
N PRO A 24 4.62 25.01 12.82
CA PRO A 24 4.89 23.59 13.02
C PRO A 24 3.56 22.89 13.25
N ILE A 25 3.15 22.06 12.28
CA ILE A 25 2.05 21.12 12.44
C ILE A 25 2.44 20.26 13.63
N GLN A 26 1.79 20.52 14.76
CA GLN A 26 1.94 19.71 15.97
C GLN A 26 1.57 18.29 15.56
N SER A 27 2.58 17.42 15.51
CA SER A 27 2.40 16.00 15.34
C SER A 27 1.57 15.51 16.51
N SER A 28 0.26 15.37 16.27
CA SER A 28 -0.67 14.73 17.17
C SER A 28 -0.07 13.35 17.43
N SER A 29 0.43 13.18 18.66
CA SER A 29 1.02 11.93 19.12
C SER A 29 -0.06 10.87 18.98
N THR A 30 0.06 10.03 17.95
CA THR A 30 -0.84 8.91 17.72
C THR A 30 -0.71 8.01 18.94
N GLN A 31 -1.68 8.08 19.84
CA GLN A 31 -1.82 7.10 20.90
C GLN A 31 -2.09 5.77 20.19
N ILE A 32 -1.05 4.93 20.13
CA ILE A 32 -1.15 3.56 19.68
C ILE A 32 -2.11 2.90 20.67
N ILE A 33 -3.39 2.77 20.29
CA ILE A 33 -4.35 2.00 21.05
C ILE A 33 -3.73 0.60 21.15
N PRO A 34 -3.42 0.11 22.37
CA PRO A 34 -2.94 -1.25 22.51
C PRO A 34 -4.06 -2.15 22.00
N ASN A 35 -3.82 -2.77 20.84
CA ASN A 35 -4.68 -3.80 20.32
C ASN A 35 -4.93 -4.78 21.47
N PRO A 36 -6.20 -5.11 21.79
CA PRO A 36 -6.46 -6.21 22.69
C PRO A 36 -5.92 -7.47 22.01
N VAL A 37 -4.67 -7.82 22.33
CA VAL A 37 -4.12 -9.14 22.06
C VAL A 37 -4.91 -10.05 22.99
N GLN A 38 -6.08 -10.47 22.52
CA GLN A 38 -6.77 -11.60 23.12
C GLN A 38 -5.77 -12.75 23.07
N ASN A 39 -5.36 -13.25 24.23
CA ASN A 39 -4.49 -14.43 24.32
C ASN A 39 -5.24 -15.59 23.64
N PHE A 40 -4.92 -15.83 22.38
CA PHE A 40 -5.43 -16.95 21.57
C PHE A 40 -4.72 -18.27 21.94
N ASP A 41 -4.13 -18.37 23.14
CA ASP A 41 -3.23 -19.45 23.54
C ASP A 41 -3.92 -20.81 23.74
N ASN A 42 -5.25 -20.88 23.60
CA ASN A 42 -6.03 -22.12 23.68
C ASN A 42 -6.66 -22.57 22.35
N PHE A 43 -6.30 -21.96 21.21
CA PHE A 43 -6.71 -22.51 19.91
C PHE A 43 -5.82 -23.68 19.54
N ASN A 44 -6.44 -24.86 19.36
CA ASN A 44 -5.84 -26.07 18.80
C ASN A 44 -4.78 -25.68 17.75
N THR A 45 -3.50 -25.98 18.06
CA THR A 45 -2.32 -25.45 17.35
C THR A 45 -2.26 -25.85 15.88
N ASN A 46 -3.16 -26.73 15.42
CA ASN A 46 -3.37 -27.16 14.04
C ASN A 46 -4.58 -26.52 13.34
N SER A 47 -5.20 -25.49 13.91
CA SER A 47 -6.37 -24.86 13.27
C SER A 47 -5.99 -24.18 11.95
N ILE A 48 -6.79 -24.39 10.92
CA ILE A 48 -6.67 -23.76 9.59
C ILE A 48 -6.53 -22.23 9.74
N LEU A 49 -7.29 -21.63 10.66
CA LEU A 49 -7.23 -20.20 10.95
C LEU A 49 -5.82 -19.74 11.37
N LYS A 50 -5.13 -20.49 12.24
CA LYS A 50 -3.77 -20.14 12.68
C LYS A 50 -2.80 -20.12 11.50
N ARG A 51 -2.89 -21.07 10.58
CA ARG A 51 -2.06 -21.11 9.36
C ARG A 51 -2.35 -19.94 8.44
N ILE A 52 -3.63 -19.61 8.24
CA ILE A 52 -4.04 -18.44 7.44
C ILE A 52 -3.44 -17.15 8.03
N LEU A 53 -3.58 -16.96 9.35
CA LEU A 53 -3.03 -15.79 10.04
C LEU A 53 -1.50 -15.74 9.93
N GLN A 54 -0.81 -16.88 10.06
CA GLN A 54 0.63 -16.97 9.85
C GLN A 54 1.02 -16.55 8.42
N GLY A 55 0.31 -17.04 7.40
CA GLY A 55 0.57 -16.65 6.02
C GLY A 55 0.39 -15.14 5.79
N ILE A 56 -0.67 -14.55 6.32
CA ILE A 56 -0.93 -13.11 6.21
C ILE A 56 0.17 -12.30 6.93
N ASN A 57 0.64 -12.76 8.09
CA ASN A 57 1.74 -12.12 8.82
C ASN A 57 3.05 -12.18 8.01
N ILE A 58 3.38 -13.33 7.42
CA ILE A 58 4.56 -13.47 6.56
C ILE A 58 4.48 -12.59 5.31
N TYR A 59 3.29 -12.48 4.71
CA TYR A 59 3.06 -11.56 3.60
C TYR A 59 3.33 -10.11 4.02
N MET A 60 2.81 -9.69 5.18
CA MET A 60 3.05 -8.36 5.74
C MET A 60 4.54 -8.13 6.03
N ASP A 61 5.22 -9.08 6.66
CA ASP A 61 6.65 -8.97 6.98
C ASP A 61 7.53 -8.94 5.73
N SER A 62 7.13 -9.66 4.67
CA SER A 62 7.79 -9.58 3.36
C SER A 62 7.68 -8.18 2.75
N GLN A 63 6.51 -7.53 2.87
CA GLN A 63 6.38 -6.12 2.45
C GLN A 63 7.24 -5.17 3.28
N LYS A 64 7.33 -5.38 4.61
CA LYS A 64 8.21 -4.58 5.47
C LYS A 64 9.68 -4.73 5.08
N CYS A 65 10.10 -5.97 4.79
CA CYS A 65 11.44 -6.26 4.34
C CYS A 65 11.75 -5.53 3.02
N LEU A 66 10.83 -5.60 2.05
CA LEU A 66 10.96 -4.87 0.78
C LEU A 66 11.08 -3.35 1.01
N TYR A 67 10.23 -2.77 1.86
CA TYR A 67 10.30 -1.36 2.22
C TYR A 67 11.66 -0.99 2.83
N ASN A 68 12.19 -1.79 3.75
CA ASN A 68 13.48 -1.53 4.40
C ASN A 68 14.65 -1.64 3.43
N ILE A 69 14.59 -2.59 2.48
CA ILE A 69 15.60 -2.73 1.42
C ILE A 69 15.62 -1.48 0.52
N GLU A 70 14.45 -0.91 0.21
CA GLU A 70 14.32 0.28 -0.63
C GLU A 70 14.66 1.58 0.12
N ASN A 71 14.47 1.60 1.44
CA ASN A 71 14.61 2.78 2.28
C ASN A 71 15.64 2.53 3.39
N GLN A 72 16.84 2.06 3.03
CA GLN A 72 17.88 1.66 4.01
C GLN A 72 18.22 2.76 5.02
N THR A 73 18.18 4.02 4.58
CA THR A 73 18.43 5.19 5.44
C THR A 73 17.37 5.40 6.52
N LYS A 74 16.16 4.83 6.35
CA LYS A 74 15.02 4.92 7.25
C LYS A 74 14.80 3.65 8.10
N MET A 75 15.66 2.64 7.98
CA MET A 75 15.48 1.33 8.65
C MET A 75 15.40 1.44 10.19
N PHE A 76 16.11 2.41 10.78
CA PHE A 76 16.16 2.62 12.22
C PHE A 76 15.27 3.78 12.70
N THR A 77 14.54 4.43 11.78
CA THR A 77 13.63 5.52 12.12
C THR A 77 12.21 4.98 12.32
N PRO A 78 11.38 5.61 13.17
CA PRO A 78 9.95 5.31 13.22
C PRO A 78 9.31 5.34 11.83
N LEU A 79 8.35 4.45 11.58
CA LEU A 79 7.69 4.35 10.28
C LEU A 79 7.02 5.69 9.94
N GLU A 80 7.50 6.32 8.87
CA GLU A 80 6.88 7.48 8.26
C GLU A 80 6.28 7.05 6.92
N PHE A 81 4.96 7.16 6.80
CA PHE A 81 4.24 6.86 5.58
C PHE A 81 4.53 7.92 4.51
N MET A 82 4.80 7.49 3.29
CA MET A 82 5.11 8.36 2.15
C MET A 82 4.08 8.22 1.03
N SER A 83 3.80 9.30 0.31
CA SER A 83 2.93 9.21 -0.86
C SER A 83 3.63 8.41 -1.96
N ALA A 84 2.99 7.36 -2.45
CA ALA A 84 3.47 6.58 -3.59
C ALA A 84 3.32 7.36 -4.89
N LYS A 85 4.34 7.30 -5.75
CA LYS A 85 4.17 7.65 -7.17
C LYS A 85 3.52 6.48 -7.89
N GLN A 86 2.84 6.76 -9.00
CA GLN A 86 2.23 5.71 -9.84
C GLN A 86 3.26 4.66 -10.31
N SER A 87 4.48 5.10 -10.63
CA SER A 87 5.59 4.20 -11.01
C SER A 87 5.98 3.24 -9.89
N ASP A 88 6.05 3.75 -8.66
CA ASP A 88 6.40 2.96 -7.49
C ASP A 88 5.29 1.97 -7.16
N TYR A 89 4.04 2.42 -7.26
CA TYR A 89 2.87 1.56 -7.10
C TYR A 89 2.91 0.37 -8.07
N ASN A 90 3.03 0.63 -9.38
CA ASN A 90 3.01 -0.42 -10.40
C ASN A 90 4.14 -1.44 -10.20
N ARG A 91 5.32 -0.95 -9.79
CA ARG A 91 6.48 -1.79 -9.50
C ARG A 91 6.27 -2.65 -8.27
N LEU A 92 5.75 -2.08 -7.18
CA LEU A 92 5.49 -2.78 -5.92
C LEU A 92 4.38 -3.84 -6.07
N GLU A 93 3.36 -3.59 -6.90
CA GLU A 93 2.31 -4.58 -7.18
C GLU A 93 2.88 -5.87 -7.79
N GLN A 94 3.90 -5.78 -8.65
CA GLN A 94 4.54 -6.97 -9.24
C GLN A 94 5.18 -7.85 -8.16
N PHE A 95 5.83 -7.24 -7.16
CA PHE A 95 6.39 -7.98 -6.03
C PHE A 95 5.30 -8.60 -5.15
N CYS A 96 4.17 -7.91 -4.98
CA CYS A 96 3.04 -8.44 -4.22
C CYS A 96 2.50 -9.75 -4.81
N VAL A 97 2.49 -9.92 -6.15
CA VAL A 97 2.08 -11.19 -6.79
C VAL A 97 2.96 -12.34 -6.31
N CYS A 98 4.29 -12.14 -6.31
CA CYS A 98 5.25 -13.14 -5.85
C CYS A 98 5.06 -13.46 -4.36
N MET A 99 4.88 -12.44 -3.52
CA MET A 99 4.66 -12.61 -2.08
C MET A 99 3.34 -13.35 -1.78
N ILE A 100 2.27 -13.05 -2.52
CA ILE A 100 0.99 -13.76 -2.40
C ILE A 100 1.15 -15.23 -2.81
N ASN A 101 1.86 -15.49 -3.90
CA ASN A 101 2.14 -16.86 -4.33
C ASN A 101 2.93 -17.64 -3.26
N SER A 102 3.97 -17.05 -2.67
CA SER A 102 4.71 -17.66 -1.56
C SER A 102 3.82 -17.91 -0.34
N MET A 103 3.02 -16.92 0.07
CA MET A 103 2.06 -17.06 1.16
C MET A 103 1.11 -18.24 0.93
N LEU A 104 0.48 -18.31 -0.25
CA LEU A 104 -0.45 -19.39 -0.59
C LEU A 104 0.27 -20.75 -0.64
N ASN A 105 1.46 -20.81 -1.22
CA ASN A 105 2.22 -22.05 -1.37
C ASN A 105 2.74 -22.62 -0.05
N GLU A 106 3.03 -21.77 0.95
CA GLU A 106 3.54 -22.23 2.25
C GLU A 106 2.41 -22.50 3.26
N TYR A 107 1.35 -21.68 3.26
CA TYR A 107 0.40 -21.66 4.37
C TYR A 107 -1.02 -22.12 4.02
N PHE A 108 -1.37 -22.25 2.73
CA PHE A 108 -2.73 -22.55 2.29
C PHE A 108 -2.80 -23.90 1.59
N GLU A 109 -3.40 -24.90 2.25
CA GLU A 109 -3.78 -26.16 1.61
C GLU A 109 -5.18 -26.05 0.99
N PRO A 110 -5.43 -26.67 -0.18
CA PRO A 110 -4.53 -27.55 -0.92
C PRO A 110 -3.66 -26.82 -1.96
N TYR A 111 -3.56 -25.48 -1.93
CA TYR A 111 -2.86 -24.72 -2.97
C TYR A 111 -1.42 -25.20 -3.19
N ASN A 112 -0.68 -25.50 -2.12
CA ASN A 112 0.70 -25.99 -2.17
C ASN A 112 0.91 -27.25 -3.05
N VAL A 113 -0.07 -28.16 -3.11
CA VAL A 113 0.00 -29.42 -3.89
C VAL A 113 -0.67 -29.34 -5.26
N MET A 114 -1.30 -28.21 -5.60
CA MET A 114 -1.90 -28.01 -6.92
C MET A 114 -0.84 -27.96 -8.02
N ASN A 115 -1.25 -28.30 -9.24
CA ASN A 115 -0.36 -28.20 -10.39
C ASN A 115 -0.12 -26.73 -10.80
N PRO A 116 0.96 -26.42 -11.54
CA PRO A 116 1.30 -25.03 -11.89
C PRO A 116 0.19 -24.27 -12.64
N SER A 117 -0.58 -24.95 -13.51
CA SER A 117 -1.65 -24.33 -14.28
C SER A 117 -2.80 -23.87 -13.38
N GLU A 118 -3.19 -24.69 -12.41
CA GLU A 118 -4.20 -24.34 -11.39
C GLU A 118 -3.72 -23.19 -10.50
N LYS A 119 -2.47 -23.24 -10.03
CA LYS A 119 -1.85 -22.18 -9.24
C LYS A 119 -1.87 -20.85 -9.99
N ALA A 120 -1.50 -20.85 -11.26
CA ALA A 120 -1.52 -19.65 -12.10
C ALA A 120 -2.93 -19.07 -12.27
N LEU A 121 -3.93 -19.94 -12.48
CA LEU A 121 -5.33 -19.52 -12.58
C LEU A 121 -5.84 -18.90 -11.27
N ILE A 122 -5.50 -19.49 -10.12
CA ILE A 122 -5.86 -18.95 -8.81
C ILE A 122 -5.18 -17.60 -8.60
N ILE A 123 -3.87 -17.49 -8.83
CA ILE A 123 -3.12 -16.23 -8.67
C ILE A 123 -3.73 -15.11 -9.51
N LYS A 124 -4.06 -15.41 -10.77
CA LYS A 124 -4.68 -14.44 -11.69
C LYS A 124 -5.99 -13.87 -11.13
N ASN A 125 -6.82 -14.69 -10.50
CA ASN A 125 -8.14 -14.29 -10.02
C ASN A 125 -8.16 -13.78 -8.57
N PHE A 126 -7.24 -14.28 -7.74
CA PHE A 126 -7.20 -14.02 -6.31
C PHE A 126 -6.42 -12.75 -5.98
N THR A 127 -5.30 -12.49 -6.66
CA THR A 127 -4.35 -11.43 -6.29
C THR A 127 -5.00 -10.07 -6.21
N THR A 128 -5.75 -9.65 -7.23
CA THR A 128 -6.42 -8.34 -7.24
C THR A 128 -7.39 -8.19 -6.07
N LYS A 129 -8.22 -9.21 -5.80
CA LYS A 129 -9.23 -9.19 -4.74
C LYS A 129 -8.59 -9.19 -3.36
N TYR A 130 -7.59 -10.04 -3.15
CA TYR A 130 -6.84 -10.11 -1.90
C TYR A 130 -6.10 -8.80 -1.62
N SER A 131 -5.35 -8.28 -2.59
CA SER A 131 -4.61 -7.02 -2.46
C SER A 131 -5.55 -5.86 -2.12
N PHE A 132 -6.72 -5.78 -2.76
CA PHE A 132 -7.70 -4.75 -2.45
C PHE A 132 -8.22 -4.85 -1.01
N LEU A 133 -8.69 -6.04 -0.61
CA LEU A 133 -9.20 -6.27 0.76
C LEU A 133 -8.13 -6.00 1.81
N PHE A 134 -6.91 -6.47 1.58
CA PHE A 134 -5.77 -6.24 2.47
C PHE A 134 -5.47 -4.75 2.60
N LYS A 135 -5.43 -4.00 1.50
CA LYS A 135 -5.24 -2.54 1.52
C LYS A 135 -6.36 -1.81 2.26
N CYS A 136 -7.62 -2.22 2.10
CA CYS A 136 -8.73 -1.67 2.88
C CYS A 136 -8.54 -1.91 4.39
N TYR A 137 -8.18 -3.14 4.78
CA TYR A 137 -7.89 -3.47 6.18
C TYR A 137 -6.71 -2.66 6.73
N GLN A 138 -5.62 -2.52 5.97
CA GLN A 138 -4.49 -1.71 6.41
C GLN A 138 -4.82 -0.22 6.46
N THR A 139 -5.68 0.27 5.56
CA THR A 139 -6.16 1.66 5.57
C THR A 139 -6.94 1.94 6.85
N SER A 140 -7.91 1.08 7.21
CA SER A 140 -8.65 1.27 8.47
C SER A 140 -7.76 1.15 9.71
N LYS A 141 -6.66 0.41 9.63
CA LYS A 141 -5.69 0.26 10.72
C LYS A 141 -4.74 1.46 10.86
N TYR A 142 -4.18 1.97 9.76
CA TYR A 142 -3.16 3.02 9.79
C TYR A 142 -3.72 4.43 9.62
N PHE A 143 -4.88 4.57 8.98
CA PHE A 143 -5.58 5.83 8.70
C PHE A 143 -7.04 5.73 9.19
N PRO A 144 -7.28 5.56 10.51
CA PRO A 144 -8.62 5.31 11.04
C PRO A 144 -9.52 6.56 11.08
N ASP A 145 -8.96 7.76 10.92
CA ASP A 145 -9.74 9.01 10.95
C ASP A 145 -10.64 9.07 9.69
N PRO A 146 -11.97 9.21 9.83
CA PRO A 146 -12.90 9.30 8.69
C PRO A 146 -12.65 10.51 7.78
N ASN A 147 -11.91 11.52 8.24
CA ASN A 147 -11.50 12.67 7.42
C ASN A 147 -10.13 12.47 6.74
N ASP A 148 -9.43 11.39 7.04
CA ASP A 148 -8.18 11.03 6.39
C ASP A 148 -8.45 10.46 5.01
N ASN A 149 -7.96 11.14 3.97
CA ASN A 149 -8.14 10.75 2.58
C ASN A 149 -7.01 9.84 2.07
N ARG A 150 -6.08 9.42 2.94
CA ARG A 150 -4.99 8.52 2.59
C ARG A 150 -5.49 7.08 2.47
N PHE A 151 -5.02 6.39 1.45
CA PHE A 151 -5.27 4.97 1.24
C PHE A 151 -3.97 4.20 1.25
N PHE A 152 -3.91 3.19 2.11
CA PHE A 152 -2.77 2.31 2.19
C PHE A 152 -2.59 1.57 0.86
N THR A 153 -1.37 1.54 0.34
CA THR A 153 -1.07 0.75 -0.86
C THR A 153 -0.12 -0.39 -0.54
N HIS A 154 1.04 -0.06 0.02
CA HIS A 154 2.09 -0.99 0.41
C HIS A 154 2.64 -0.53 1.75
N TYR A 155 3.37 -1.40 2.46
CA TYR A 155 3.99 -0.99 3.72
C TYR A 155 4.82 0.29 3.56
N GLY A 156 4.52 1.31 4.38
CA GLY A 156 5.17 2.62 4.33
C GLY A 156 4.71 3.54 3.19
N TYR A 157 3.74 3.14 2.37
CA TYR A 157 3.26 3.92 1.24
C TYR A 157 1.73 4.11 1.23
N TYR A 158 1.30 5.31 0.85
CA TYR A 158 -0.11 5.65 0.69
C TYR A 158 -0.38 6.42 -0.61
N LEU A 159 -1.63 6.49 -1.03
CA LEU A 159 -2.12 7.41 -2.06
C LEU A 159 -3.05 8.44 -1.44
N THR A 160 -3.03 9.66 -1.97
CA THR A 160 -3.97 10.73 -1.62
C THR A 160 -4.96 10.88 -2.78
N ASN A 161 -6.24 11.15 -2.50
CA ASN A 161 -7.32 11.31 -3.50
C ASN A 161 -7.69 10.01 -4.25
N ASN A 162 -8.29 9.07 -3.52
CA ASN A 162 -8.69 7.71 -3.92
C ASN A 162 -9.51 7.53 -5.20
N ILE A 163 -10.14 8.59 -5.71
CA ILE A 163 -11.12 8.49 -6.78
C ILE A 163 -10.46 8.04 -8.09
N VAL A 164 -9.28 8.57 -8.43
CA VAL A 164 -8.61 8.26 -9.71
C VAL A 164 -7.91 6.90 -9.70
N PHE A 165 -7.52 6.39 -8.53
CA PHE A 165 -6.80 5.13 -8.44
C PHE A 165 -7.75 3.92 -8.55
N LEU A 166 -8.93 4.00 -7.92
CA LEU A 166 -9.99 2.99 -8.05
C LEU A 166 -10.56 2.94 -9.48
N GLU A 167 -10.56 4.07 -10.20
CA GLU A 167 -10.97 4.15 -11.60
C GLU A 167 -10.07 3.33 -12.56
N ASN A 168 -8.84 3.01 -12.16
CA ASN A 168 -7.86 2.31 -12.99
C ASN A 168 -7.69 0.82 -12.64
N LEU A 169 -8.36 0.31 -11.61
CA LEU A 169 -8.16 -1.06 -11.10
C LEU A 169 -8.94 -2.16 -11.85
N SER A 170 -9.88 -1.84 -12.75
CA SER A 170 -10.28 -2.80 -13.79
C SER A 170 -10.96 -2.14 -14.99
N ASP A 171 -10.70 -2.66 -16.20
CA ASP A 171 -11.48 -2.33 -17.40
C ASP A 171 -12.96 -2.73 -17.26
N GLU A 172 -13.30 -3.66 -16.35
CA GLU A 172 -14.69 -3.98 -15.96
C GLU A 172 -15.35 -2.85 -15.13
N THR A 173 -14.58 -2.04 -14.39
CA THR A 173 -15.10 -0.95 -13.55
C THR A 173 -15.57 0.24 -14.40
N LYS A 174 -15.02 0.40 -15.62
CA LYS A 174 -15.43 1.47 -16.53
C LYS A 174 -16.91 1.37 -16.94
N GLN A 175 -17.48 0.15 -16.99
CA GLN A 175 -18.89 -0.04 -17.31
C GLN A 175 -19.85 0.23 -16.15
N ASN A 176 -19.37 0.30 -14.91
CA ASN A 176 -20.24 0.45 -13.73
C ASN A 176 -19.62 1.31 -12.62
N LYS A 177 -18.96 2.39 -13.03
CA LYS A 177 -18.21 3.33 -12.18
C LYS A 177 -19.06 3.88 -11.02
N ASP A 178 -20.28 4.30 -11.32
CA ASP A 178 -21.16 4.93 -10.33
C ASP A 178 -21.65 3.94 -9.27
N GLU A 179 -21.90 2.69 -9.65
CA GLU A 179 -22.31 1.64 -8.73
C GLU A 179 -21.18 1.29 -7.75
N TYR A 180 -19.94 1.24 -8.23
CA TYR A 180 -18.78 0.95 -7.39
C TYR A 180 -18.51 2.09 -6.39
N ILE A 181 -18.53 3.35 -6.86
CA ILE A 181 -18.39 4.53 -5.98
C ILE A 181 -19.52 4.54 -4.94
N ARG A 182 -20.75 4.20 -5.33
CA ARG A 182 -21.90 4.12 -4.42
C ARG A 182 -21.71 3.04 -3.35
N GLN A 183 -21.30 1.83 -3.75
CA GLN A 183 -21.05 0.74 -2.80
C GLN A 183 -19.89 1.06 -1.86
N TRP A 184 -18.83 1.67 -2.38
CA TRP A 184 -17.67 2.09 -1.58
C TRP A 184 -18.06 3.15 -0.55
N LYS A 185 -18.77 4.22 -0.97
CA LYS A 185 -19.31 5.21 -0.05
C LYS A 185 -20.24 4.60 1.00
N LYS A 186 -21.03 3.58 0.64
CA LYS A 186 -21.90 2.87 1.59
C LYS A 186 -21.09 2.03 2.58
N PHE A 187 -20.00 1.40 2.16
CA PHE A 187 -19.17 0.54 3.00
C PHE A 187 -18.30 1.33 3.99
N PHE A 188 -17.89 2.54 3.61
CA PHE A 188 -17.02 3.42 4.40
C PHE A 188 -17.75 4.65 4.97
N ALA A 189 -19.06 4.75 4.82
CA ALA A 189 -19.83 5.78 5.50
C ALA A 189 -19.77 5.54 7.02
N PRO A 190 -19.58 6.60 7.83
CA PRO A 190 -19.76 6.50 9.28
C PRO A 190 -21.17 5.99 9.57
N CYS A 191 -21.30 4.99 10.44
CA CYS A 191 -22.60 4.57 11.00
C CYS A 191 -23.18 5.66 11.91
#